data_AF-A0A836C813-F1
#
_entry.id   AF-A0A836C813-F1
#
_cell.length_a   1.000
_cell.length_b   1.000
_cell.length_c   1.000
_cell.angle_alpha   90.00
_cell.angle_beta   90.00
_cell.angle_gamma   90.00
#
_symmetry.space_group_name_H-M   'P 1'
#
loop_
_entity.id
_entity.type
_entity.pdbx_description
1 polymer ?
#
loop_
_entity_poly.entity_id
_entity_poly.type
_entity_poly.pdbx_seq_one_letter_code
_entity_poly.pdbx_strand_id
1 'polypeptide(L)'
;MDPVPHQQTERGRLDGDSRYKGPDGKLVEIRNVWADNLEEEMAKIREVVEKYPYIAMDTEFPGVVARPLGDVSQSDYQYQTLRCNVDLLKIIQLGLSFANEKGEFAEGCCCWQFNFKFSLDEDMYAQDSIDLLKQSGLEFRDHCARGIDVIDFGELLIASGLVLVDNVTWISFHSGYDFGYLLGKVLTSSALPGQEKDFFTLLKMYFPRLYDIKYLMANQDGFHGGLNKLGDDLAVERIGQKHQAGSDSLLTAQVFFKIVDTKFNGMSNLSREKYNLELFGYGNNNTVYRPALQQQPAATAAMMTPNKPATSYTVSSNSNGTANVGTAFASNGLITMSVASGGGGGYGAPLPDGILLPPAPGQESDERY
;
A
#
# COMPACT_ATOMS: atom_id res chain seq x y z
N MET A 1 -30.82 -30.51 -2.16
CA MET A 1 -29.58 -30.26 -1.42
C MET A 1 -29.09 -28.91 -1.89
N ASP A 2 -29.46 -27.86 -1.17
CA ASP A 2 -29.06 -26.50 -1.49
C ASP A 2 -27.63 -26.25 -0.97
N PRO A 3 -26.81 -25.46 -1.68
CA PRO A 3 -25.45 -25.17 -1.24
C PRO A 3 -25.49 -24.20 -0.05
N VAL A 4 -24.76 -24.55 1.00
CA VAL A 4 -24.55 -23.71 2.19
C VAL A 4 -23.71 -22.49 1.79
N PRO A 5 -24.11 -21.26 2.12
CA PRO A 5 -23.29 -20.09 1.87
C PRO A 5 -22.11 -20.07 2.85
N HIS A 6 -20.89 -19.92 2.31
CA HIS A 6 -19.70 -19.62 3.09
C HIS A 6 -19.82 -18.20 3.68
N GLN A 7 -20.42 -18.09 4.87
CA GLN A 7 -20.23 -16.94 5.74
C GLN A 7 -18.81 -17.01 6.31
N GLN A 8 -17.92 -16.16 5.82
CA GLN A 8 -16.76 -15.74 6.61
C GLN A 8 -17.31 -15.18 7.91
N THR A 9 -17.09 -15.91 9.00
CA THR A 9 -17.61 -15.57 10.32
C THR A 9 -16.71 -14.47 10.87
N GLU A 10 -17.23 -13.24 10.95
CA GLU A 10 -16.68 -12.18 11.80
C GLU A 10 -16.60 -12.71 13.23
N ARG A 11 -15.41 -13.19 13.63
CA ARG A 11 -15.16 -13.57 15.02
C ARG A 11 -14.36 -12.46 15.71
N GLY A 12 -15.02 -11.83 16.68
CA GLY A 12 -14.36 -11.53 17.95
C GLY A 12 -13.79 -10.13 18.12
N ARG A 13 -14.49 -9.07 17.68
CA ARG A 13 -14.37 -7.79 18.41
C ARG A 13 -15.19 -7.92 19.69
N LEU A 14 -14.54 -8.04 20.83
CA LEU A 14 -15.22 -7.89 22.12
C LEU A 14 -15.38 -6.39 22.38
N ASP A 15 -16.60 -5.96 22.75
CA ASP A 15 -17.01 -4.57 22.87
C ASP A 15 -15.91 -3.62 23.40
N GLY A 16 -15.65 -2.53 22.67
CA GLY A 16 -14.79 -1.41 23.09
C GLY A 16 -13.28 -1.67 23.14
N ASP A 17 -12.84 -2.92 23.29
CA ASP A 17 -11.43 -3.27 23.41
C ASP A 17 -10.87 -3.70 22.05
N SER A 18 -9.71 -3.17 21.65
CA SER A 18 -9.05 -3.51 20.37
C SER A 18 -8.40 -4.90 20.41
N ARG A 19 -9.12 -5.90 20.94
CA ARG A 19 -8.65 -7.26 21.19
C ARG A 19 -9.43 -8.28 20.36
N TYR A 20 -8.69 -9.21 19.78
CA TYR A 20 -9.17 -10.23 18.85
C TYR A 20 -8.79 -11.62 19.36
N LYS A 21 -9.58 -12.63 19.05
CA LYS A 21 -9.26 -14.02 19.43
C LYS A 21 -8.28 -14.62 18.42
N GLY A 22 -7.09 -14.98 18.88
CA GLY A 22 -6.11 -15.70 18.09
C GLY A 22 -6.41 -17.20 17.94
N PRO A 23 -5.67 -17.92 17.08
CA PRO A 23 -5.90 -19.34 16.78
C PRO A 23 -5.74 -20.27 17.98
N ASP A 24 -4.87 -19.92 18.93
CA ASP A 24 -4.66 -20.63 20.20
C ASP A 24 -5.72 -20.30 21.26
N GLY A 25 -6.69 -19.47 20.90
CA GLY A 25 -7.76 -18.99 21.77
C GLY A 25 -7.36 -17.85 22.70
N LYS A 26 -6.09 -17.40 22.69
CA LYS A 26 -5.66 -16.23 23.44
C LYS A 26 -6.13 -14.95 22.77
N LEU A 27 -6.31 -13.90 23.57
CA LEU A 27 -6.63 -12.58 23.04
C LEU A 27 -5.35 -11.89 22.59
N VAL A 28 -5.38 -11.38 21.37
CA VAL A 28 -4.31 -10.58 20.75
C VAL A 28 -4.84 -9.15 20.61
N GLU A 29 -4.09 -8.19 21.13
CA GLU A 29 -4.44 -6.78 21.05
C GLU A 29 -3.79 -6.11 19.84
N ILE A 30 -4.60 -5.38 19.06
CA ILE A 30 -4.16 -4.41 18.05
C ILE A 30 -4.43 -3.02 18.64
N ARG A 31 -3.43 -2.42 19.28
CA ARG A 31 -3.60 -1.15 19.98
C ARG A 31 -3.77 -0.01 18.99
N ASN A 32 -4.94 0.62 19.00
CA ASN A 32 -5.14 1.86 18.25
C ASN A 32 -4.41 3.03 18.92
N VAL A 33 -3.61 3.72 18.14
CA VAL A 33 -2.86 4.91 18.54
C VAL A 33 -3.41 6.12 17.80
N TRP A 34 -3.66 7.18 18.55
CA TRP A 34 -4.20 8.46 18.15
C TRP A 34 -3.36 9.57 18.81
N ALA A 35 -3.68 10.84 18.54
CA ALA A 35 -2.86 11.94 19.06
C ALA A 35 -2.80 11.99 20.60
N ASP A 36 -3.85 11.56 21.28
CA ASP A 36 -3.99 11.62 22.74
C ASP A 36 -3.18 10.56 23.51
N ASN A 37 -2.86 9.42 22.88
CA ASN A 37 -2.08 8.34 23.49
C ASN A 37 -0.75 8.05 22.79
N LEU A 38 -0.35 8.86 21.81
CA LEU A 38 0.85 8.64 21.01
C LEU A 38 2.12 8.52 21.87
N GLU A 39 2.37 9.47 22.76
CA GLU A 39 3.59 9.47 23.59
C GLU A 39 3.66 8.26 24.52
N GLU A 40 2.53 7.87 25.12
CA GLU A 40 2.43 6.73 26.02
C GLU A 40 2.78 5.43 25.29
N GLU A 41 2.21 5.23 24.11
CA GLU A 41 2.44 4.02 23.32
C GLU A 41 3.85 3.97 22.73
N MET A 42 4.39 5.12 22.29
CA MET A 42 5.78 5.20 21.85
C MET A 42 6.78 4.92 22.99
N ALA A 43 6.45 5.25 24.23
CA ALA A 43 7.25 4.85 25.39
C ALA A 43 7.31 3.32 25.56
N LYS A 44 6.17 2.63 25.42
CA LYS A 44 6.11 1.16 25.50
C LYS A 44 6.86 0.50 24.34
N ILE A 45 6.71 1.04 23.13
CA ILE A 45 7.39 0.51 21.93
C ILE A 45 8.92 0.56 22.08
N ARG A 46 9.47 1.61 22.70
CA ARG A 46 10.92 1.71 22.99
C ARG A 46 11.43 0.56 23.85
N GLU A 47 10.63 0.08 24.79
CA GLU A 47 11.00 -1.08 25.63
C GLU A 47 10.81 -2.42 24.88
N VAL A 48 9.79 -2.48 24.02
CA VAL A 48 9.45 -3.70 23.26
C VAL A 48 10.52 -4.01 22.21
N VAL A 49 11.00 -3.01 21.46
CA VAL A 49 11.95 -3.22 20.36
C VAL A 49 13.28 -3.81 20.84
N GLU A 50 13.68 -3.59 22.09
CA GLU A 50 14.90 -4.18 22.67
C GLU A 50 14.82 -5.72 22.77
N LYS A 51 13.62 -6.26 23.02
CA LYS A 51 13.37 -7.71 23.16
C LYS A 51 12.81 -8.34 21.88
N TYR A 52 12.09 -7.56 21.09
CA TYR A 52 11.38 -7.98 19.89
C TYR A 52 11.82 -7.12 18.69
N PRO A 53 13.07 -7.29 18.19
CA PRO A 53 13.65 -6.40 17.18
C PRO A 53 13.20 -6.69 15.75
N TYR A 54 12.24 -7.60 15.53
CA TYR A 54 11.63 -7.84 14.22
C TYR A 54 10.32 -7.07 14.14
N ILE A 55 10.28 -6.10 13.25
CA ILE A 55 9.14 -5.20 13.07
C ILE A 55 8.52 -5.55 11.72
N ALA A 56 7.30 -6.05 11.72
CA ALA A 56 6.50 -6.14 10.50
C ALA A 56 5.65 -4.89 10.34
N MET A 57 5.51 -4.40 9.11
CA MET A 57 4.75 -3.18 8.83
C MET A 57 3.90 -3.28 7.58
N ASP A 58 2.90 -2.42 7.56
CA ASP A 58 2.02 -2.15 6.43
C ASP A 58 1.47 -0.72 6.57
N THR A 59 1.08 -0.07 5.47
CA THR A 59 0.46 1.26 5.51
C THR A 59 -0.84 1.30 4.71
N GLU A 60 -1.76 2.15 5.16
CA GLU A 60 -2.95 2.51 4.39
C GLU A 60 -2.87 3.96 3.96
N PHE A 61 -3.18 4.21 2.70
CA PHE A 61 -3.06 5.53 2.06
C PHE A 61 -4.10 5.67 0.92
N PRO A 62 -4.39 6.89 0.45
CA PRO A 62 -5.54 7.15 -0.42
C PRO A 62 -5.28 6.81 -1.89
N GLY A 63 -4.55 5.73 -2.16
CA GLY A 63 -4.32 5.19 -3.49
C GLY A 63 -3.33 5.98 -4.34
N VAL A 64 -3.60 6.01 -5.65
CA VAL A 64 -2.76 6.60 -6.69
C VAL A 64 -3.65 7.52 -7.54
N VAL A 65 -3.31 8.81 -7.59
CA VAL A 65 -4.08 9.83 -8.30
C VAL A 65 -3.35 10.42 -9.51
N ALA A 66 -2.03 10.22 -9.59
CA ALA A 66 -1.19 10.81 -10.61
C ALA A 66 -0.28 9.78 -11.30
N ARG A 67 0.10 10.08 -12.54
CA ARG A 67 1.13 9.36 -13.28
C ARG A 67 2.15 10.37 -13.81
N PRO A 68 3.44 10.04 -13.83
CA PRO A 68 4.45 10.93 -14.37
C PRO A 68 4.23 11.13 -15.87
N LEU A 69 4.36 12.38 -16.33
CA LEU A 69 4.27 12.75 -17.75
C LEU A 69 5.69 12.83 -18.34
N GLY A 70 5.86 12.34 -19.57
CA GLY A 70 7.12 12.43 -20.34
C GLY A 70 7.76 11.08 -20.65
N ASP A 71 8.88 11.12 -21.38
CA ASP A 71 9.70 9.95 -21.73
C ASP A 71 10.54 9.51 -20.52
N VAL A 72 9.87 8.92 -19.52
CA VAL A 72 10.53 8.22 -18.42
C VAL A 72 10.90 6.82 -18.89
N SER A 73 12.13 6.39 -18.63
CA SER A 73 12.56 5.02 -18.93
C SER A 73 11.64 4.00 -18.24
N GLN A 74 11.46 2.82 -18.83
CA GLN A 74 10.66 1.76 -18.20
C GLN A 74 11.24 1.29 -16.85
N SER A 75 12.52 1.53 -16.57
CA SER A 75 13.13 1.21 -15.27
C SER A 75 12.76 2.24 -14.20
N ASP A 76 12.59 3.50 -14.59
CA ASP A 76 12.42 4.59 -13.64
C ASP A 76 10.93 4.94 -13.45
N TYR A 77 10.06 4.50 -14.36
CA TYR A 77 8.63 4.82 -14.35
C TYR A 77 7.93 4.45 -13.04
N GLN A 78 8.29 3.29 -12.47
CA GLN A 78 7.73 2.74 -11.24
C GLN A 78 8.09 3.64 -10.07
N TYR A 79 9.37 3.96 -9.92
CA TYR A 79 9.84 4.87 -8.88
C TYR A 79 9.26 6.28 -9.04
N GLN A 80 9.22 6.83 -10.25
CA GLN A 80 8.64 8.16 -10.48
C GLN A 80 7.13 8.20 -10.21
N THR A 81 6.42 7.09 -10.48
CA THR A 81 5.00 6.96 -10.11
C THR A 81 4.82 6.95 -8.59
N LEU A 82 5.60 6.14 -7.88
CA LEU A 82 5.61 6.12 -6.42
C LEU A 82 5.91 7.51 -5.86
N ARG A 83 7.01 8.13 -6.29
CA ARG A 83 7.45 9.44 -5.84
C ARG A 83 6.36 10.49 -6.00
N CYS A 84 5.79 10.59 -7.20
CA CYS A 84 4.76 11.57 -7.50
C CYS A 84 3.55 11.43 -6.58
N ASN A 85 3.09 10.21 -6.32
CA ASN A 85 1.90 10.00 -5.50
C ASN A 85 2.19 10.15 -4.01
N VAL A 86 3.31 9.62 -3.53
CA VAL A 86 3.71 9.80 -2.13
C VAL A 86 3.91 11.28 -1.83
N ASP A 87 4.57 12.05 -2.69
CA ASP A 87 4.78 13.49 -2.47
C ASP A 87 3.45 14.27 -2.41
N LEU A 88 2.43 13.86 -3.17
CA LEU A 88 1.13 14.54 -3.23
C LEU A 88 0.16 14.12 -2.12
N LEU A 89 0.19 12.87 -1.70
CA LEU A 89 -0.83 12.28 -0.83
C LEU A 89 -0.36 12.19 0.63
N LYS A 90 -1.32 12.02 1.54
CA LYS A 90 -1.05 11.81 2.97
C LYS A 90 -1.25 10.35 3.35
N ILE A 91 -0.44 9.87 4.29
CA ILE A 91 -0.64 8.56 4.93
C ILE A 91 -1.89 8.59 5.82
N ILE A 92 -2.61 7.47 5.92
CA ILE A 92 -3.83 7.37 6.74
C ILE A 92 -3.58 6.46 7.96
N GLN A 93 -2.97 5.29 7.75
CA GLN A 93 -2.56 4.40 8.85
C GLN A 93 -1.17 3.81 8.64
N LEU A 94 -0.53 3.48 9.76
CA LEU A 94 0.67 2.63 9.82
C LEU A 94 0.44 1.54 10.87
N GLY A 95 0.72 0.30 10.50
CA GLY A 95 0.70 -0.84 11.41
C GLY A 95 2.11 -1.29 11.71
N LEU A 96 2.44 -1.49 12.99
CA LEU A 96 3.71 -2.06 13.42
C LEU A 96 3.45 -3.26 14.33
N SER A 97 3.98 -4.42 13.94
CA SER A 97 3.90 -5.66 14.72
C SER A 97 5.28 -6.16 15.12
N PHE A 98 5.45 -6.49 16.40
CA PHE A 98 6.76 -6.79 16.99
C PHE A 98 6.90 -8.27 17.35
N ALA A 99 8.00 -8.86 16.90
CA ALA A 99 8.38 -10.24 17.16
C ALA A 99 9.88 -10.36 17.46
N ASN A 100 10.28 -11.49 18.03
CA ASN A 100 11.69 -11.83 18.22
C ASN A 100 12.21 -12.70 17.06
N GLU A 101 13.49 -13.08 17.10
CA GLU A 101 14.14 -13.89 16.07
C GLU A 101 13.47 -15.27 15.83
N LYS A 102 12.78 -15.80 16.85
CA LYS A 102 12.05 -17.06 16.76
C LYS A 102 10.63 -16.91 16.18
N GLY A 103 10.19 -15.69 15.91
CA GLY A 103 8.82 -15.39 15.50
C GLY A 103 7.82 -15.38 16.65
N GLU A 104 8.28 -15.28 17.90
CA GLU A 104 7.41 -15.11 19.05
C GLU A 104 7.03 -13.63 19.17
N PHE A 105 5.74 -13.33 19.20
CA PHE A 105 5.21 -11.97 19.32
C PHE A 105 5.43 -11.37 20.72
N ALA A 106 5.48 -10.05 20.80
CA ALA A 106 5.59 -9.34 22.07
C ALA A 106 4.44 -9.68 23.04
N GLU A 107 4.77 -9.90 24.31
CA GLU A 107 3.77 -10.20 25.34
C GLU A 107 2.87 -8.98 25.62
N GLY A 108 1.58 -9.24 25.81
CA GLY A 108 0.58 -8.19 26.02
C GLY A 108 0.12 -7.58 24.69
N CYS A 109 0.74 -6.47 24.28
CA CYS A 109 0.45 -5.80 23.02
C CYS A 109 1.59 -6.07 22.04
N CYS A 110 1.28 -6.77 20.94
CA CYS A 110 2.26 -7.05 19.90
C CYS A 110 2.09 -6.18 18.66
N CYS A 111 0.97 -5.46 18.53
CA CYS A 111 0.63 -4.71 17.34
C CYS A 111 0.08 -3.32 17.69
N TRP A 112 0.64 -2.30 17.05
CA TRP A 112 0.18 -0.92 17.13
C TRP A 112 -0.33 -0.46 15.77
N GLN A 113 -1.51 0.14 15.76
CA GLN A 113 -2.14 0.75 14.60
C GLN A 113 -2.20 2.26 14.82
N PHE A 114 -1.30 2.98 14.17
CA PHE A 114 -1.23 4.44 14.21
C PHE A 114 -2.23 5.02 13.20
N ASN A 115 -3.08 5.92 13.68
CA ASN A 115 -4.11 6.57 12.87
C ASN A 115 -3.74 8.04 12.67
N PHE A 116 -3.36 8.41 11.45
CA PHE A 116 -2.88 9.76 11.14
C PHE A 116 -4.01 10.72 10.81
N LYS A 117 -3.72 12.01 10.98
CA LYS A 117 -4.64 13.09 10.65
C LYS A 117 -4.91 13.13 9.14
N PHE A 118 -6.18 13.00 8.77
CA PHE A 118 -6.63 13.00 7.37
C PHE A 118 -8.03 13.59 7.25
N SER A 119 -8.25 14.45 6.26
CA SER A 119 -9.52 15.12 5.99
C SER A 119 -10.00 14.85 4.57
N LEU A 120 -11.20 14.28 4.42
CA LEU A 120 -11.84 14.10 3.12
C LEU A 120 -12.25 15.42 2.45
N ASP A 121 -12.30 16.52 3.20
CA ASP A 121 -12.66 17.83 2.67
C ASP A 121 -11.45 18.62 2.17
N GLU A 122 -10.25 18.33 2.71
CA GLU A 122 -9.01 19.07 2.42
C GLU A 122 -7.99 18.28 1.60
N ASP A 123 -7.91 16.96 1.82
CA ASP A 123 -6.83 16.12 1.28
C ASP A 123 -7.21 15.46 -0.04
N MET A 124 -6.23 15.28 -0.93
CA MET A 124 -6.42 14.55 -2.18
C MET A 124 -6.52 13.04 -1.94
N TYR A 125 -7.35 12.37 -2.73
CA TYR A 125 -7.50 10.92 -2.68
C TYR A 125 -8.07 10.32 -3.97
N ALA A 126 -7.85 9.01 -4.16
CA ALA A 126 -8.58 8.21 -5.12
C ALA A 126 -9.89 7.71 -4.49
N GLN A 127 -11.03 7.93 -5.17
CA GLN A 127 -12.36 7.61 -4.65
C GLN A 127 -12.50 6.12 -4.29
N ASP A 128 -12.09 5.23 -5.19
CA ASP A 128 -12.14 3.78 -4.99
C ASP A 128 -11.35 3.34 -3.74
N SER A 129 -10.25 4.04 -3.45
CA SER A 129 -9.42 3.74 -2.27
C SER A 129 -10.11 4.15 -0.97
N ILE A 130 -10.74 5.33 -0.94
CA ILE A 130 -11.52 5.75 0.23
C ILE A 130 -12.72 4.84 0.46
N ASP A 131 -13.40 4.42 -0.60
CA ASP A 131 -14.57 3.54 -0.48
C ASP A 131 -14.17 2.15 0.05
N LEU A 132 -13.04 1.61 -0.41
CA LEU A 132 -12.47 0.37 0.14
C LEU A 132 -12.11 0.52 1.62
N LEU A 133 -11.45 1.61 2.01
CA LEU A 133 -11.04 1.85 3.39
C LEU A 133 -12.25 2.05 4.33
N LYS A 134 -13.29 2.75 3.88
CA LYS A 134 -14.57 2.85 4.61
C LYS A 134 -15.23 1.49 4.80
N GLN A 135 -15.28 0.67 3.75
CA GLN A 135 -15.80 -0.71 3.84
C GLN A 135 -14.96 -1.58 4.78
N SER A 136 -13.68 -1.24 4.93
CA SER A 136 -12.74 -1.92 5.83
C SER A 136 -12.80 -1.36 7.26
N GLY A 137 -13.72 -0.44 7.55
CA GLY A 137 -14.02 0.03 8.90
C GLY A 137 -13.22 1.25 9.36
N LEU A 138 -12.58 2.00 8.45
CA LEU A 138 -11.93 3.26 8.81
C LEU A 138 -12.97 4.39 8.97
N GLU A 139 -12.99 4.98 10.16
CA GLU A 139 -13.83 6.13 10.51
C GLU A 139 -13.07 7.45 10.26
N PHE A 140 -13.17 7.99 9.03
CA PHE A 140 -12.46 9.21 8.63
C PHE A 140 -12.77 10.45 9.48
N ARG A 141 -13.94 10.50 10.13
CA ARG A 141 -14.26 11.57 11.08
C ARG A 141 -13.28 11.58 12.27
N ASP A 142 -12.88 10.40 12.74
CA ASP A 142 -11.94 10.27 13.84
C ASP A 142 -10.52 10.64 13.37
N HIS A 143 -10.12 10.24 12.16
CA HIS A 143 -8.86 10.69 11.56
C HIS A 143 -8.78 12.22 11.49
N CYS A 144 -9.86 12.89 11.07
CA CYS A 144 -9.88 14.34 11.00
C CYS A 144 -9.82 15.00 12.39
N ALA A 145 -10.53 14.44 13.38
CA ALA A 145 -10.71 15.06 14.69
C ALA A 145 -9.54 14.80 15.66
N ARG A 146 -8.96 13.61 15.64
CA ARG A 146 -8.00 13.12 16.64
C ARG A 146 -6.84 12.31 16.06
N GLY A 147 -6.67 12.32 14.74
CA GLY A 147 -5.55 11.67 14.07
C GLY A 147 -4.20 12.29 14.47
N ILE A 148 -3.17 11.46 14.45
CA ILE A 148 -1.79 11.81 14.78
C ILE A 148 -1.24 12.80 13.74
N ASP A 149 -0.57 13.85 14.21
CA ASP A 149 0.26 14.67 13.33
C ASP A 149 1.51 13.88 12.91
N VAL A 150 1.78 13.87 11.61
CA VAL A 150 2.88 13.07 11.03
C VAL A 150 4.24 13.56 11.53
N ILE A 151 4.39 14.86 11.82
CA ILE A 151 5.63 15.45 12.31
C ILE A 151 5.91 14.99 13.75
N ASP A 152 4.89 15.03 14.61
CA ASP A 152 5.00 14.55 16.00
C ASP A 152 5.37 13.06 16.05
N PHE A 153 4.76 12.25 15.18
CA PHE A 153 5.12 10.83 15.05
C PHE A 153 6.56 10.65 14.56
N GLY A 154 6.99 11.44 13.56
CA GLY A 154 8.34 11.39 13.01
C GLY A 154 9.42 11.67 14.05
N GLU A 155 9.23 12.68 14.89
CA GLU A 155 10.14 13.02 15.99
C GLU A 155 10.31 11.82 16.95
N LEU A 156 9.19 11.25 17.39
CA LEU A 156 9.20 10.10 18.30
C LEU A 156 9.82 8.86 17.65
N LEU A 157 9.54 8.61 16.38
CA LEU A 157 10.07 7.45 15.65
C LEU A 157 11.59 7.53 15.52
N ILE A 158 12.15 8.70 15.20
CA ILE A 158 13.61 8.89 15.09
C ILE A 158 14.31 8.59 16.42
N ALA A 159 13.72 9.00 17.54
CA ALA A 159 14.29 8.80 18.87
C ALA A 159 13.92 7.44 19.52
N SER A 160 13.22 6.56 18.80
CA SER A 160 12.66 5.32 19.36
C SER A 160 13.59 4.11 19.34
N GLY A 161 14.65 4.15 18.54
CA GLY A 161 15.50 2.98 18.28
C GLY A 161 14.91 1.99 17.25
N LEU A 162 13.78 2.29 16.62
CA LEU A 162 13.20 1.47 15.54
C LEU A 162 13.88 1.68 14.18
N VAL A 163 14.41 2.88 13.95
CA VAL A 163 15.11 3.28 12.72
C VAL A 163 16.55 3.67 13.05
N LEU A 164 17.42 3.68 12.04
CA LEU A 164 18.85 4.01 12.18
C LEU A 164 19.65 3.03 13.08
N VAL A 165 19.07 1.86 13.41
CA VAL A 165 19.72 0.85 14.26
C VAL A 165 19.95 -0.46 13.50
N ASP A 166 21.19 -0.92 13.50
CA ASP A 166 21.64 -2.09 12.74
C ASP A 166 21.10 -3.44 13.24
N ASN A 167 20.55 -3.52 14.46
CA ASN A 167 20.04 -4.76 15.04
C ASN A 167 18.53 -4.96 14.81
N VAL A 168 17.81 -3.92 14.40
CA VAL A 168 16.38 -3.98 14.08
C VAL A 168 16.18 -4.49 12.66
N THR A 169 15.22 -5.39 12.48
CA THR A 169 14.87 -6.00 11.19
C THR A 169 13.46 -5.64 10.79
N TRP A 170 13.31 -4.95 9.66
CA TRP A 170 12.03 -4.58 9.07
C TRP A 170 11.54 -5.69 8.14
N ILE A 171 10.25 -6.04 8.23
CA ILE A 171 9.58 -7.06 7.42
C ILE A 171 8.34 -6.43 6.78
N SER A 172 8.22 -6.56 5.46
CA SER A 172 7.17 -5.88 4.72
C SER A 172 6.59 -6.76 3.62
N PHE A 173 5.52 -6.31 2.95
CA PHE A 173 4.97 -7.00 1.79
C PHE A 173 4.67 -6.02 0.65
N HIS A 174 5.39 -6.12 -0.46
CA HIS A 174 5.19 -5.28 -1.65
C HIS A 174 5.28 -3.78 -1.35
N SER A 175 6.38 -3.41 -0.72
CA SER A 175 6.41 -2.30 0.25
C SER A 175 7.00 -0.98 -0.24
N GLY A 176 7.12 -0.81 -1.55
CA GLY A 176 7.69 0.41 -2.12
C GLY A 176 6.99 1.67 -1.60
N TYR A 177 5.66 1.71 -1.68
CA TYR A 177 4.87 2.85 -1.19
C TYR A 177 4.98 3.01 0.33
N ASP A 178 4.96 1.92 1.10
CA ASP A 178 5.07 1.97 2.56
C ASP A 178 6.35 2.69 3.00
N PHE A 179 7.50 2.27 2.45
CA PHE A 179 8.77 2.94 2.71
C PHE A 179 8.88 4.32 2.08
N GLY A 180 8.18 4.56 0.97
CA GLY A 180 7.99 5.89 0.41
C GLY A 180 7.38 6.85 1.43
N TYR A 181 6.25 6.47 2.03
CA TYR A 181 5.58 7.27 3.07
C TYR A 181 6.45 7.43 4.31
N LEU A 182 7.06 6.34 4.82
CA LEU A 182 7.94 6.43 5.98
C LEU A 182 9.13 7.36 5.73
N LEU A 183 9.82 7.24 4.59
CA LEU A 183 10.96 8.11 4.30
C LEU A 183 10.53 9.56 4.05
N GLY A 184 9.65 9.79 3.07
CA GLY A 184 9.33 11.14 2.62
C GLY A 184 8.43 11.92 3.58
N LYS A 185 7.37 11.28 4.11
CA LYS A 185 6.39 11.96 4.96
C LYS A 185 6.78 11.95 6.43
N VAL A 186 7.21 10.81 6.94
CA VAL A 186 7.45 10.64 8.38
C VAL A 186 8.85 11.08 8.78
N LEU A 187 9.90 10.55 8.13
CA LEU A 187 11.28 10.66 8.63
C LEU A 187 12.00 11.91 8.13
N THR A 188 11.85 12.26 6.86
CA THR A 188 12.57 13.43 6.29
C THR A 188 11.70 14.67 6.19
N SER A 189 10.37 14.53 6.27
CA SER A 189 9.42 15.62 6.07
C SER A 189 9.71 16.42 4.80
N SER A 190 10.13 15.74 3.74
CA SER A 190 10.60 16.32 2.49
C SER A 190 10.08 15.53 1.29
N ALA A 191 10.10 16.15 0.10
CA ALA A 191 9.87 15.39 -1.12
C ALA A 191 10.86 14.22 -1.23
N LEU A 192 10.40 13.10 -1.79
CA LEU A 192 11.25 11.96 -2.04
C LEU A 192 12.36 12.31 -3.06
N PRO A 193 13.53 11.64 -2.99
CA PRO A 193 14.66 11.92 -3.87
C PRO A 193 14.31 11.91 -5.36
N GLY A 194 15.04 12.70 -6.15
CA GLY A 194 14.82 12.77 -7.61
C GLY A 194 15.05 11.44 -8.32
N GLN A 195 16.02 10.69 -7.83
CA GLN A 195 16.53 9.46 -8.44
C GLN A 195 16.32 8.28 -7.50
N GLU A 196 16.00 7.12 -8.07
CA GLU A 196 15.75 5.88 -7.32
C GLU A 196 16.97 5.45 -6.49
N LYS A 197 18.19 5.61 -7.03
CA LYS A 197 19.43 5.30 -6.30
C LYS A 197 19.56 6.08 -4.98
N ASP A 198 19.17 7.35 -5.00
CA ASP A 198 19.26 8.21 -3.83
C ASP A 198 18.20 7.80 -2.80
N PHE A 199 17.01 7.38 -3.24
CA PHE A 199 16.00 6.76 -2.40
C PHE A 199 16.52 5.49 -1.69
N PHE A 200 17.16 4.57 -2.41
CA PHE A 200 17.74 3.38 -1.78
C PHE A 200 18.91 3.71 -0.83
N THR A 201 19.63 4.80 -1.09
CA THR A 201 20.68 5.29 -0.17
C THR A 201 20.07 5.75 1.16
N LEU A 202 18.96 6.50 1.10
CA LEU A 202 18.19 6.88 2.28
C LEU A 202 17.55 5.67 2.96
N LEU A 203 16.93 4.76 2.20
CA LEU A 203 16.31 3.54 2.72
C LEU A 203 17.31 2.73 3.54
N LYS A 204 18.51 2.51 3.00
CA LYS A 204 19.58 1.79 3.70
C LYS A 204 20.04 2.48 4.98
N MET A 205 20.03 3.82 5.01
CA MET A 205 20.42 4.58 6.18
C MET A 205 19.41 4.39 7.32
N TYR A 206 18.12 4.58 7.04
CA TYR A 206 17.06 4.50 8.05
C TYR A 206 16.68 3.05 8.41
N PHE A 207 16.77 2.13 7.46
CA PHE A 207 16.35 0.73 7.60
C PHE A 207 17.47 -0.21 7.15
N PRO A 208 18.53 -0.43 7.96
CA PRO A 208 19.69 -1.21 7.53
C PRO A 208 19.41 -2.70 7.25
N ARG A 209 18.33 -3.23 7.86
CA ARG A 209 17.84 -4.59 7.62
C ARG A 209 16.37 -4.58 7.25
N LEU A 210 16.06 -5.04 6.04
CA LEU A 210 14.72 -5.04 5.48
C LEU A 210 14.51 -6.27 4.58
N TYR A 211 13.40 -6.98 4.79
CA TYR A 211 12.97 -8.08 3.93
C TYR A 211 11.56 -7.83 3.39
N ASP A 212 11.43 -7.71 2.06
CA ASP A 212 10.14 -7.65 1.38
C ASP A 212 9.66 -9.06 1.01
N ILE A 213 8.63 -9.55 1.68
CA ILE A 213 8.08 -10.89 1.49
C ILE A 213 7.67 -11.13 0.04
N LYS A 214 7.18 -10.11 -0.67
CA LYS A 214 6.78 -10.25 -2.07
C LYS A 214 7.97 -10.56 -2.95
N TYR A 215 9.13 -9.97 -2.65
CA TYR A 215 10.39 -10.28 -3.32
C TYR A 215 10.90 -11.68 -2.95
N LEU A 216 10.83 -12.04 -1.66
CA LEU A 216 11.19 -13.39 -1.18
C LEU A 216 10.36 -14.45 -1.94
N MET A 217 9.04 -14.29 -2.01
CA MET A 217 8.13 -15.21 -2.69
C MET A 217 8.43 -15.35 -4.18
N ALA A 218 8.76 -14.26 -4.87
CA ALA A 218 9.03 -14.31 -6.31
C ALA A 218 10.29 -15.13 -6.65
N ASN A 219 11.15 -15.36 -5.65
CA ASN A 219 12.33 -16.22 -5.73
C ASN A 219 12.07 -17.65 -5.23
N GLN A 220 10.81 -18.04 -5.00
CA GLN A 220 10.40 -19.34 -4.47
C GLN A 220 9.28 -19.95 -5.32
N ASP A 221 9.34 -21.26 -5.55
CA ASP A 221 8.28 -21.97 -6.24
C ASP A 221 7.04 -22.16 -5.34
N GLY A 222 5.87 -21.90 -5.92
CA GLY A 222 4.57 -22.20 -5.32
C GLY A 222 3.87 -21.03 -4.62
N PHE A 223 4.49 -19.84 -4.54
CA PHE A 223 3.88 -18.68 -3.89
C PHE A 223 3.51 -17.58 -4.89
N HIS A 224 2.22 -17.30 -5.04
CA HIS A 224 1.71 -16.27 -5.95
C HIS A 224 0.47 -15.57 -5.39
N GLY A 225 0.32 -14.27 -5.64
CA GLY A 225 -0.85 -13.48 -5.24
C GLY A 225 -0.53 -12.43 -4.18
N GLY A 226 -1.57 -11.91 -3.53
CA GLY A 226 -1.46 -10.92 -2.46
C GLY A 226 -1.29 -11.54 -1.06
N LEU A 227 -1.08 -10.70 -0.06
CA LEU A 227 -0.79 -11.10 1.33
C LEU A 227 -1.85 -12.06 1.91
N ASN A 228 -3.14 -11.78 1.69
CA ASN A 228 -4.23 -12.64 2.17
C ASN A 228 -4.14 -14.06 1.62
N LYS A 229 -3.95 -14.18 0.30
CA LYS A 229 -3.81 -15.49 -0.35
C LYS A 229 -2.57 -16.23 0.16
N LEU A 230 -1.48 -15.51 0.42
CA LEU A 230 -0.30 -16.10 1.02
C LEU A 230 -0.57 -16.64 2.43
N GLY A 231 -1.37 -15.92 3.23
CA GLY A 231 -1.87 -16.40 4.52
C GLY A 231 -2.63 -17.70 4.37
N ASP A 232 -3.58 -17.77 3.42
CA ASP A 232 -4.37 -18.97 3.14
C ASP A 232 -3.47 -20.15 2.69
N ASP A 233 -2.55 -19.91 1.76
CA ASP A 233 -1.60 -20.91 1.22
C ASP A 233 -0.67 -21.47 2.32
N LEU A 234 -0.38 -20.68 3.35
CA LEU A 234 0.47 -21.03 4.49
C LEU A 234 -0.32 -21.54 5.71
N ALA A 235 -1.66 -21.62 5.61
CA ALA A 235 -2.57 -21.92 6.70
C ALA A 235 -2.37 -21.01 7.93
N VAL A 236 -2.15 -19.72 7.69
CA VAL A 236 -2.04 -18.67 8.70
C VAL A 236 -3.37 -17.92 8.77
N GLU A 237 -3.99 -17.92 9.94
CA GLU A 237 -5.26 -17.23 10.17
C GLU A 237 -5.02 -15.75 10.52
N ARG A 238 -5.71 -14.86 9.80
CA ARG A 238 -5.67 -13.41 10.04
C ARG A 238 -6.28 -13.08 11.40
N ILE A 239 -5.64 -12.15 12.10
CA ILE A 239 -6.15 -11.55 13.33
C ILE A 239 -6.44 -10.08 13.07
N GLY A 240 -7.69 -9.66 13.28
CA GLY A 240 -8.12 -8.28 13.02
C GLY A 240 -8.80 -8.09 11.67
N GLN A 241 -9.21 -6.85 11.41
CA GLN A 241 -9.92 -6.47 10.20
C GLN A 241 -8.98 -6.44 9.00
N LYS A 242 -9.37 -7.01 7.85
CA LYS A 242 -8.58 -6.94 6.62
C LYS A 242 -8.59 -5.49 6.07
N HIS A 243 -7.49 -5.05 5.43
CA HIS A 243 -7.32 -3.69 4.93
C HIS A 243 -7.32 -2.65 6.05
N GLN A 244 -6.62 -3.00 7.12
CA GLN A 244 -6.24 -2.10 8.19
C GLN A 244 -4.80 -2.42 8.55
N ALA A 245 -3.97 -1.37 8.59
CA ALA A 245 -2.53 -1.53 8.63
C ALA A 245 -2.05 -2.40 9.82
N GLY A 246 -2.70 -2.32 10.99
CA GLY A 246 -2.34 -3.15 12.15
C GLY A 246 -2.50 -4.64 11.87
N SER A 247 -3.70 -5.06 11.46
CA SER A 247 -4.02 -6.46 11.10
C SER A 247 -3.18 -6.98 9.94
N ASP A 248 -2.93 -6.14 8.92
CA ASP A 248 -2.07 -6.48 7.80
C ASP A 248 -0.60 -6.62 8.21
N SER A 249 -0.09 -5.77 9.10
CA SER A 249 1.26 -5.92 9.66
C SER A 249 1.43 -7.20 10.50
N LEU A 250 0.40 -7.61 11.23
CA LEU A 250 0.39 -8.88 11.97
C LEU A 250 0.45 -10.07 11.02
N LEU A 251 -0.38 -10.08 9.99
CA LEU A 251 -0.36 -11.13 8.98
C LEU A 251 1.00 -11.19 8.27
N THR A 252 1.57 -10.03 7.94
CA THR A 252 2.93 -9.89 7.38
C THR A 252 3.99 -10.56 8.26
N ALA A 253 3.98 -10.33 9.58
CA ALA A 253 4.89 -11.03 10.49
C ALA A 253 4.67 -12.55 10.47
N GLN A 254 3.42 -13.00 10.61
CA GLN A 254 3.08 -14.42 10.69
C GLN A 254 3.52 -15.19 9.44
N VAL A 255 3.24 -14.65 8.25
CA VAL A 255 3.62 -15.31 6.99
C VAL A 255 5.13 -15.28 6.75
N PHE A 256 5.83 -14.21 7.16
CA PHE A 256 7.29 -14.15 7.04
C PHE A 256 7.97 -15.26 7.83
N PHE A 257 7.68 -15.39 9.12
CA PHE A 257 8.29 -16.43 9.94
C PHE A 257 7.92 -17.83 9.45
N LYS A 258 6.68 -18.02 8.95
CA LYS A 258 6.25 -19.28 8.34
C LYS A 258 7.04 -19.62 7.07
N ILE A 259 7.32 -18.65 6.20
CA ILE A 259 8.14 -18.85 5.00
C ILE A 259 9.59 -19.17 5.38
N VAL A 260 10.15 -18.40 6.32
CA VAL A 260 11.53 -18.59 6.79
C VAL A 260 11.71 -19.99 7.39
N ASP A 261 10.77 -20.45 8.21
CA ASP A 261 10.80 -21.80 8.78
C ASP A 261 10.67 -22.88 7.70
N THR A 262 9.69 -22.76 6.80
CA THR A 262 9.36 -23.85 5.85
C THR A 262 10.25 -23.92 4.61
N LYS A 263 10.78 -22.80 4.12
CA LYS A 263 11.59 -22.73 2.88
C LYS A 263 13.08 -22.55 3.14
N PHE A 264 13.44 -21.93 4.26
CA PHE A 264 14.83 -21.63 4.59
C PHE A 264 15.31 -22.45 5.80
N ASN A 265 14.44 -23.17 6.51
CA ASN A 265 14.79 -23.92 7.72
C ASN A 265 15.35 -23.00 8.82
N GLY A 266 14.77 -21.81 8.97
CA GLY A 266 15.10 -20.84 10.01
C GLY A 266 15.89 -19.62 9.52
N MET A 267 15.93 -18.60 10.38
CA MET A 267 16.47 -17.27 10.06
C MET A 267 17.96 -17.30 9.68
N SER A 268 18.75 -18.19 10.28
CA SER A 268 20.19 -18.32 10.02
C SER A 268 20.53 -18.68 8.57
N ASN A 269 19.58 -19.24 7.83
CA ASN A 269 19.77 -19.69 6.44
C ASN A 269 19.19 -18.71 5.42
N LEU A 270 18.51 -17.65 5.87
CA LEU A 270 18.02 -16.60 4.98
C LEU A 270 19.20 -15.70 4.59
N SER A 271 19.71 -15.85 3.36
CA SER A 271 20.85 -15.06 2.87
C SER A 271 20.55 -13.56 2.93
N ARG A 272 21.33 -12.85 3.73
CA ARG A 272 21.25 -11.40 3.84
C ARG A 272 21.72 -10.72 2.55
N GLU A 273 22.74 -11.27 1.90
CA GLU A 273 23.30 -10.73 0.65
C GLU A 273 22.27 -10.77 -0.48
N LYS A 274 21.36 -11.76 -0.48
CA LYS A 274 20.37 -11.95 -1.52
C LYS A 274 19.07 -11.18 -1.30
N TYR A 275 18.60 -11.09 -0.06
CA TYR A 275 17.23 -10.63 0.22
C TYR A 275 17.15 -9.30 0.99
N ASN A 276 18.25 -8.84 1.59
CA ASN A 276 18.23 -7.62 2.39
C ASN A 276 18.14 -6.39 1.50
N LEU A 277 17.24 -5.46 1.84
CA LEU A 277 17.01 -4.19 1.13
C LEU A 277 16.53 -4.35 -0.32
N GLU A 278 16.01 -5.52 -0.68
CA GLU A 278 15.45 -5.78 -1.99
C GLU A 278 13.93 -5.55 -1.97
N LEU A 279 13.50 -4.43 -2.55
CA LEU A 279 12.09 -4.08 -2.69
C LEU A 279 11.51 -4.69 -3.98
N PHE A 280 10.32 -5.27 -3.90
CA PHE A 280 9.68 -5.87 -5.07
C PHE A 280 9.27 -4.78 -6.07
N GLY A 281 9.74 -4.90 -7.32
CA GLY A 281 9.38 -3.99 -8.42
C GLY A 281 10.17 -2.68 -8.49
N TYR A 282 11.27 -2.56 -7.72
CA TYR A 282 12.15 -1.40 -7.70
C TYR A 282 13.63 -1.84 -7.82
N GLY A 283 14.49 -0.88 -8.17
CA GLY A 283 15.93 -1.08 -8.32
C GLY A 283 16.25 -2.19 -9.33
N ASN A 284 17.06 -3.16 -8.91
CA ASN A 284 17.46 -4.27 -9.78
C ASN A 284 16.33 -5.30 -10.01
N ASN A 285 15.19 -5.16 -9.33
CA ASN A 285 14.09 -6.14 -9.31
C ASN A 285 12.92 -5.79 -10.22
N ASN A 286 13.08 -4.80 -11.11
CA ASN A 286 12.06 -4.34 -12.06
C ASN A 286 11.50 -5.43 -13.01
N THR A 287 12.11 -6.62 -13.00
CA THR A 287 11.79 -7.77 -13.87
C THR A 287 11.28 -9.01 -13.13
N VAL A 288 11.25 -9.00 -11.79
CA VAL A 288 11.11 -10.21 -10.96
C VAL A 288 9.69 -10.81 -10.99
N TYR A 289 8.67 -10.10 -11.49
CA TYR A 289 7.46 -10.73 -12.03
C TYR A 289 6.72 -9.81 -13.01
N ARG A 290 6.78 -10.11 -14.32
CA ARG A 290 5.86 -9.56 -15.34
C ARG A 290 4.97 -10.70 -15.83
N PRO A 291 3.66 -10.73 -15.56
CA PRO A 291 2.76 -11.39 -16.49
C PRO A 291 2.86 -10.59 -17.80
N ALA A 292 3.03 -11.28 -18.93
CA ALA A 292 3.18 -10.64 -20.22
C ALA A 292 2.09 -9.58 -20.43
N LEU A 293 2.47 -8.30 -20.45
CA LEU A 293 1.69 -7.29 -21.13
C LEU A 293 1.59 -7.78 -22.57
N GLN A 294 0.39 -8.21 -22.97
CA GLN A 294 0.09 -8.47 -24.37
C GLN A 294 0.57 -7.25 -25.14
N GLN A 295 1.56 -7.46 -26.02
CA GLN A 295 1.97 -6.48 -27.00
C GLN A 295 0.73 -6.12 -27.81
N GLN A 296 0.09 -5.00 -27.49
CA GLN A 296 -0.86 -4.39 -28.40
C GLN A 296 -0.04 -3.80 -29.54
N PRO A 297 -0.29 -4.21 -30.80
CA PRO A 297 0.42 -3.63 -31.93
C PRO A 297 0.11 -2.14 -32.00
N ALA A 298 1.17 -1.35 -32.26
CA ALA A 298 1.09 0.08 -32.44
C ALA A 298 0.02 0.43 -33.48
N ALA A 299 -1.02 1.16 -33.05
CA ALA A 299 -1.99 1.73 -33.98
C ALA A 299 -1.25 2.77 -34.84
N THR A 300 -1.13 2.46 -36.12
CA THR A 300 -0.59 3.34 -37.14
C THR A 300 -1.38 4.64 -37.19
N ALA A 301 -0.66 5.76 -37.11
CA ALA A 301 -1.19 7.08 -37.35
C ALA A 301 -1.73 7.18 -38.79
N ALA A 302 -3.05 7.37 -38.92
CA ALA A 302 -3.68 7.70 -40.20
C ALA A 302 -4.22 9.13 -40.14
N MET A 303 -3.72 9.94 -41.08
CA MET A 303 -3.96 11.37 -41.26
C MET A 303 -5.44 11.69 -41.51
N MET A 304 -5.93 12.77 -40.92
CA MET A 304 -7.22 13.38 -41.23
C MET A 304 -7.18 14.15 -42.55
N THR A 305 -8.14 13.89 -43.44
CA THR A 305 -8.62 14.86 -44.44
C THR A 305 -10.15 14.71 -44.65
N PRO A 306 -10.88 15.77 -45.06
CA PRO A 306 -12.28 15.97 -44.70
C PRO A 306 -13.30 15.85 -45.86
N ASN A 307 -14.60 15.83 -45.45
CA ASN A 307 -15.84 16.29 -46.12
C ASN A 307 -16.90 15.28 -46.66
N LYS A 308 -18.08 15.29 -45.95
CA LYS A 308 -19.49 15.47 -46.43
C LYS A 308 -20.21 14.37 -47.28
N PRO A 309 -21.58 14.36 -47.36
CA PRO A 309 -22.54 14.05 -46.28
C PRO A 309 -23.74 13.13 -46.72
N ALA A 310 -24.59 12.79 -45.73
CA ALA A 310 -26.04 12.45 -45.82
C ALA A 310 -26.49 11.10 -46.43
N THR A 311 -27.26 10.33 -45.67
CA THR A 311 -28.73 10.16 -45.88
C THR A 311 -29.39 9.33 -44.78
N SER A 312 -30.67 9.66 -44.57
CA SER A 312 -31.71 9.13 -43.69
C SER A 312 -31.95 7.62 -43.80
N TYR A 313 -32.53 6.98 -42.76
CA TYR A 313 -33.92 6.47 -42.76
C TYR A 313 -34.28 5.64 -41.50
N THR A 314 -35.34 6.12 -40.83
CA THR A 314 -36.47 5.42 -40.19
C THR A 314 -36.32 4.24 -39.21
N VAL A 315 -37.05 4.43 -38.10
CA VAL A 315 -37.51 3.51 -37.06
C VAL A 315 -38.45 2.43 -37.61
N SER A 316 -38.36 1.21 -37.07
CA SER A 316 -39.50 0.28 -36.96
C SER A 316 -39.29 -0.70 -35.81
N SER A 317 -40.32 -0.79 -34.98
CA SER A 317 -40.55 -1.67 -33.83
C SER A 317 -40.89 -3.11 -34.23
N ASN A 318 -40.43 -4.13 -33.49
CA ASN A 318 -41.34 -5.13 -32.91
C ASN A 318 -40.72 -6.11 -31.91
N SER A 319 -41.56 -6.37 -30.90
CA SER A 319 -41.71 -7.42 -29.89
C SER A 319 -41.01 -8.80 -29.98
N ASN A 320 -40.70 -9.28 -28.76
CA ASN A 320 -40.74 -10.65 -28.20
C ASN A 320 -39.78 -11.73 -28.68
N GLY A 321 -38.99 -12.26 -27.72
CA GLY A 321 -38.33 -13.56 -27.83
C GLY A 321 -37.34 -13.81 -26.69
N THR A 322 -37.78 -14.51 -25.66
CA THR A 322 -36.98 -15.08 -24.56
C THR A 322 -35.88 -16.02 -25.08
N ALA A 323 -34.63 -15.81 -24.66
CA ALA A 323 -33.64 -16.89 -24.53
C ALA A 323 -32.57 -16.49 -23.49
N ASN A 324 -32.53 -17.27 -22.43
CA ASN A 324 -31.61 -17.22 -21.32
C ASN A 324 -30.26 -17.80 -21.76
N VAL A 325 -29.18 -17.02 -21.71
CA VAL A 325 -27.81 -17.55 -21.72
C VAL A 325 -27.04 -16.83 -20.62
N GLY A 326 -26.86 -17.53 -19.50
CA GLY A 326 -26.11 -17.06 -18.35
C GLY A 326 -24.64 -16.85 -18.72
N THR A 327 -24.14 -15.65 -18.45
CA THR A 327 -22.71 -15.39 -18.34
C THR A 327 -22.38 -15.33 -16.85
N ALA A 328 -21.74 -16.40 -16.38
CA ALA A 328 -21.12 -16.45 -15.07
C ALA A 328 -19.92 -15.50 -15.08
N PHE A 329 -20.05 -14.36 -14.39
CA PHE A 329 -18.91 -13.55 -14.01
C PHE A 329 -18.29 -14.18 -12.76
N ALA A 330 -17.24 -14.97 -12.96
CA ALA A 330 -16.32 -15.36 -11.90
C ALA A 330 -15.44 -14.14 -11.57
N SER A 331 -15.79 -13.41 -10.51
CA SER A 331 -14.99 -12.33 -9.95
C SER A 331 -13.83 -12.93 -9.15
N ASN A 332 -12.67 -13.11 -9.78
CA ASN A 332 -11.42 -13.41 -9.07
C ASN A 332 -10.87 -12.12 -8.46
N GLY A 333 -11.14 -11.95 -7.15
CA GLY A 333 -10.62 -10.87 -6.32
C GLY A 333 -9.11 -11.00 -6.09
N LEU A 334 -8.36 -10.24 -6.88
CA LEU A 334 -7.00 -9.81 -6.59
C LEU A 334 -7.13 -8.37 -6.07
N ILE A 335 -6.51 -8.01 -4.94
CA ILE A 335 -6.00 -6.66 -4.57
C ILE A 335 -5.58 -6.70 -3.08
N THR A 336 -4.28 -6.86 -2.84
CA THR A 336 -3.52 -5.85 -2.06
C THR A 336 -3.41 -4.65 -2.99
N MET A 337 -3.65 -3.40 -2.57
CA MET A 337 -3.72 -2.20 -3.45
C MET A 337 -2.69 -2.25 -4.59
N SER A 338 -3.12 -2.81 -5.71
CA SER A 338 -2.34 -3.13 -6.90
C SER A 338 -3.24 -2.68 -8.03
N VAL A 339 -2.79 -1.62 -8.68
CA VAL A 339 -3.50 -0.87 -9.70
C VAL A 339 -4.03 -1.81 -10.78
N ALA A 340 -5.34 -2.04 -10.78
CA ALA A 340 -6.06 -2.68 -11.88
C ALA A 340 -6.85 -1.58 -12.62
N SER A 341 -6.51 -1.40 -13.90
CA SER A 341 -7.11 -0.42 -14.81
C SER A 341 -8.53 -0.83 -15.22
N GLY A 342 -9.54 -0.04 -14.84
CA GLY A 342 -10.91 -0.13 -15.34
C GLY A 342 -11.26 1.09 -16.19
N GLY A 343 -11.34 0.93 -17.51
CA GLY A 343 -11.86 1.94 -18.43
C GLY A 343 -13.39 1.86 -18.48
N GLY A 344 -14.07 2.94 -18.10
CA GLY A 344 -15.51 3.11 -18.27
C GLY A 344 -15.80 4.49 -18.87
N GLY A 345 -16.15 4.52 -20.15
CA GLY A 345 -16.52 5.74 -20.85
C GLY A 345 -17.88 6.27 -20.39
N GLY A 346 -17.91 7.53 -19.96
CA GLY A 346 -19.12 8.30 -19.68
C GLY A 346 -19.09 9.61 -20.46
N TYR A 347 -20.11 9.82 -21.27
CA TYR A 347 -20.29 10.96 -22.17
C TYR A 347 -20.29 12.31 -21.43
N GLY A 348 -19.62 13.30 -22.01
CA GLY A 348 -19.45 14.64 -21.46
C GLY A 348 -20.68 15.55 -21.55
N ALA A 349 -20.67 16.57 -20.71
CA ALA A 349 -21.42 17.82 -20.85
C ALA A 349 -20.44 19.00 -20.62
N PRO A 350 -20.58 20.13 -21.33
CA PRO A 350 -19.52 21.13 -21.45
C PRO A 350 -19.50 22.12 -20.26
N LEU A 351 -18.29 22.55 -19.88
CA LEU A 351 -18.05 23.71 -19.01
C LEU A 351 -17.90 24.99 -19.85
N PRO A 352 -18.31 26.17 -19.35
CA PRO A 352 -18.15 27.45 -20.04
C PRO A 352 -16.78 28.08 -19.79
N ASP A 353 -16.37 28.90 -20.76
CA ASP A 353 -15.09 29.61 -20.87
C ASP A 353 -14.79 30.62 -19.75
N GLY A 354 -13.49 30.71 -19.41
CA GLY A 354 -12.82 32.00 -19.26
C GLY A 354 -12.42 32.44 -17.85
N ILE A 355 -11.24 32.02 -17.37
CA ILE A 355 -10.44 32.79 -16.42
C ILE A 355 -8.97 32.76 -16.88
N LEU A 356 -8.44 33.93 -17.26
CA LEU A 356 -7.03 34.17 -17.59
C LEU A 356 -6.18 34.14 -16.30
N LEU A 357 -5.09 33.37 -16.31
CA LEU A 357 -4.00 33.46 -15.33
C LEU A 357 -2.96 34.50 -15.79
N PRO A 358 -2.36 35.28 -14.87
CA PRO A 358 -1.33 36.27 -15.20
C PRO A 358 0.05 35.61 -15.51
N PRO A 359 0.92 36.27 -16.31
CA PRO A 359 2.22 35.74 -16.66
C PRO A 359 3.25 35.87 -15.51
N ALA A 360 4.18 34.93 -15.45
CA ALA A 360 5.30 34.90 -14.51
C ALA A 360 6.34 36.02 -14.81
N PRO A 361 7.04 36.55 -13.79
CA PRO A 361 8.02 37.62 -13.98
C PRO A 361 9.31 37.09 -14.63
N GLY A 362 9.76 37.82 -15.65
CA GLY A 362 10.94 37.53 -16.47
C GLY A 362 12.27 37.79 -15.78
N GLN A 363 13.28 37.04 -16.22
CA GLN A 363 14.68 37.19 -15.84
C GLN A 363 15.28 38.45 -16.49
N GLU A 364 15.80 39.37 -15.67
CA GLU A 364 16.67 40.45 -16.10
C GLU A 364 18.04 39.89 -16.49
N SER A 365 18.46 40.15 -17.73
CA SER A 365 19.82 39.98 -18.23
C SER A 365 20.64 41.22 -17.85
N ASP A 366 21.66 41.04 -17.00
CA ASP A 366 22.64 42.06 -16.63
C ASP A 366 23.99 41.64 -17.23
N GLU A 367 24.31 42.13 -18.43
CA GLU A 367 25.69 42.16 -18.94
C GLU A 367 25.99 43.56 -19.48
N ARG A 368 26.87 44.25 -18.75
CA ARG A 368 27.51 45.48 -19.16
C ARG A 368 28.62 45.14 -20.15
N TYR A 369 28.53 45.63 -21.38
CA TYR A 369 29.47 46.60 -21.97
C TYR A 369 28.99 47.05 -23.36
#